data_AF-A0A353V8Z9-F1
#
_entry.id   AF-A0A353V8Z9-F1
#
_cell.length_a   1.000
_cell.length_b   1.000
_cell.length_c   1.000
_cell.angle_alpha   90.00
_cell.angle_beta   90.00
_cell.angle_gamma   90.00
#
_symmetry.space_group_name_H-M   'P 1'
#
loop_
_entity.id
_entity.type
_entity.pdbx_description
1 polymer ?
#
loop_
_entity_poly.entity_id
_entity_poly.type
_entity_poly.pdbx_seq_one_letter_code
_entity_poly.pdbx_strand_id
1 'polypeptide(L)' 'MSALKDQIGQAVDRLGDELEALSRRIHDNPELGYQEVKAAAWLTEFLGKQGFAVERGLAGVETAFRAT' A
#
# COMPACT_ATOMS: atom_id res chain seq x y z
N MET A 1 9.20 -26.41 -6.15
CA MET A 1 8.25 -25.42 -5.59
C MET A 1 7.06 -25.32 -6.55
N SER A 2 5.89 -24.88 -6.09
CA SER A 2 4.73 -24.69 -6.98
C SER A 2 4.97 -23.50 -7.90
N ALA A 3 4.68 -23.62 -9.20
CA ALA A 3 4.85 -22.54 -10.18
C ALA A 3 4.16 -21.23 -9.75
N LEU A 4 3.02 -21.32 -9.07
CA LEU A 4 2.31 -20.15 -8.53
C LEU A 4 3.12 -19.43 -7.45
N LYS A 5 3.80 -20.18 -6.57
CA LYS A 5 4.65 -19.61 -5.51
C LYS A 5 5.84 -18.86 -6.12
N ASP A 6 6.40 -19.39 -7.20
CA ASP A 6 7.53 -18.77 -7.89
C ASP A 6 7.12 -17.46 -8.59
N GLN A 7 5.93 -17.44 -9.20
CA GLN A 7 5.35 -16.21 -9.79
C GLN A 7 5.11 -15.11 -8.75
N ILE A 8 4.63 -15.47 -7.55
CA ILE A 8 4.48 -14.51 -6.45
C ILE A 8 5.84 -13.94 -6.05
N GLY A 9 6.86 -14.79 -5.89
CA GLY A 9 8.22 -14.35 -5.56
C GLY A 9 8.76 -13.33 -6.57
N GLN A 10 8.64 -13.63 -7.87
CA GLN A 10 9.07 -12.72 -8.94
C GLN A 10 8.33 -11.38 -8.94
N ALA A 11 7.04 -11.37 -8.58
CA ALA A 11 6.27 -10.14 -8.45
C ALA A 11 6.76 -9.29 -7.27
N VAL A 12 7.04 -9.94 -6.12
CA VAL A 12 7.62 -9.27 -4.95
C VAL A 12 9.00 -8.71 -5.26
N ASP A 13 9.87 -9.49 -5.89
CA ASP A 13 11.23 -9.05 -6.25
C ASP A 13 11.19 -7.84 -7.19
N ARG A 14 10.26 -7.82 -8.15
CA ARG A 14 10.08 -6.69 -9.07
C ARG A 14 9.64 -5.42 -8.37
N LEU A 15 8.82 -5.53 -7.32
CA LEU A 15 8.27 -4.40 -6.57
C LEU A 15 9.11 -4.02 -5.33
N GLY A 16 10.17 -4.77 -5.04
CA GLY A 16 10.91 -4.71 -3.78
C GLY A 16 11.38 -3.31 -3.41
N ASP A 17 12.06 -2.63 -4.34
CA ASP A 17 12.60 -1.29 -4.10
C ASP A 17 11.49 -0.26 -3.80
N GLU A 18 10.37 -0.32 -4.52
CA GLU A 18 9.23 0.57 -4.32
C GLU A 18 8.52 0.30 -2.97
N LEU A 19 8.33 -0.97 -2.63
CA LEU A 19 7.74 -1.40 -1.36
C LEU A 19 8.62 -1.00 -0.17
N GLU A 20 9.94 -1.16 -0.29
CA GLU A 20 10.89 -0.75 0.75
C GLU A 20 10.89 0.78 0.91
N ALA A 21 10.93 1.53 -0.19
CA ALA A 21 10.88 2.98 -0.15
C ALA A 21 9.57 3.49 0.48
N LEU A 22 8.42 2.88 0.14
CA LEU A 22 7.13 3.20 0.74
C LEU A 22 7.11 2.91 2.24
N SER A 23 7.61 1.74 2.65
CA SER A 23 7.72 1.34 4.06
C SER A 23 8.55 2.32 4.87
N ARG A 24 9.76 2.65 4.37
CA ARG A 24 10.64 3.64 5.00
C ARG A 24 9.99 5.01 5.09
N ARG A 25 9.32 5.46 4.03
CA ARG A 25 8.62 6.75 4.01
C ARG A 25 7.52 6.84 5.08
N ILE A 26 6.74 5.78 5.27
CA ILE A 26 5.73 5.69 6.33
C ILE A 26 6.40 5.69 7.71
N HIS A 27 7.47 4.90 7.88
CA HIS A 27 8.21 4.83 9.15
C HIS A 27 8.81 6.19 9.56
N ASP A 28 9.37 6.92 8.62
CA ASP A 28 10.00 8.23 8.84
C ASP A 28 8.98 9.36 9.10
N ASN A 29 7.68 9.09 8.89
CA ASN A 29 6.59 10.05 9.05
C ASN A 29 5.46 9.47 9.91
N PRO A 30 5.69 9.25 11.22
CA PRO A 30 4.66 8.69 12.10
C PRO A 30 3.47 9.65 12.24
N GLU A 31 2.28 9.09 12.16
CA GLU A 31 1.00 9.77 12.36
C GLU A 31 0.20 9.04 13.45
N LEU A 32 -0.69 9.76 14.13
CA LEU A 32 -1.58 9.19 15.15
C LEU A 32 -2.72 8.43 14.48
N GLY A 33 -3.21 7.37 15.13
CA GLY A 33 -4.38 6.61 14.68
C GLY A 33 -5.59 7.51 14.39
N TYR A 34 -6.29 7.22 13.29
CA TYR A 34 -7.36 8.03 12.70
C TYR A 34 -6.91 9.39 12.12
N GLN A 35 -5.61 9.65 12.07
CA GLN A 35 -5.02 10.89 11.52
C GLN A 35 -3.84 10.62 10.56
N GLU A 36 -3.66 9.36 10.16
CA GLU A 36 -2.67 8.87 9.19
C GLU A 36 -2.98 9.25 7.72
N VAL A 37 -3.14 10.55 7.49
CA VAL A 37 -3.52 11.13 6.18
C VAL A 37 -2.43 10.87 5.14
N LYS A 38 -1.15 11.02 5.50
CA LYS A 38 -0.04 10.80 4.57
C LYS A 38 0.11 9.33 4.25
N ALA A 39 0.13 8.45 5.26
CA ALA A 39 0.29 7.03 5.05
C ALA A 39 -0.86 6.46 4.19
N ALA A 40 -2.11 6.83 4.49
CA ALA A 40 -3.26 6.45 3.69
C ALA A 40 -3.15 6.96 2.24
N ALA A 41 -2.65 8.18 2.01
CA ALA A 41 -2.43 8.71 0.66
C ALA A 41 -1.37 7.94 -0.11
N TRP A 42 -0.22 7.64 0.50
CA TRP A 42 0.86 6.94 -0.20
C TRP A 42 0.50 5.50 -0.54
N LEU A 43 -0.18 4.80 0.38
CA LEU A 43 -0.65 3.44 0.14
C LEU A 43 -1.68 3.39 -0.99
N THR A 44 -2.65 4.30 -0.98
CA THR A 44 -3.69 4.35 -2.01
C THR A 44 -3.14 4.76 -3.38
N GLU A 45 -2.18 5.69 -3.43
CA GLU A 45 -1.47 6.04 -4.66
C GLU A 45 -0.67 4.86 -5.22
N PHE A 46 0.08 4.16 -4.37
CA PHE A 46 0.85 2.97 -4.77
C PHE A 46 -0.07 1.89 -5.34
N LEU A 47 -1.16 1.56 -4.63
CA LEU A 47 -2.14 0.58 -5.09
C LEU A 47 -2.81 0.99 -6.41
N GLY A 48 -3.15 2.27 -6.57
CA GLY A 48 -3.68 2.79 -7.83
C GLY A 48 -2.71 2.60 -9.00
N LYS A 49 -1.40 2.82 -8.79
CA LYS A 49 -0.37 2.58 -9.83
C LYS A 49 -0.25 1.10 -10.21
N GLN A 50 -0.51 0.19 -9.27
CA GLN A 50 -0.54 -1.25 -9.52
C GLN A 50 -1.86 -1.71 -10.19
N GLY A 51 -2.78 -0.79 -10.48
CA GLY A 51 -4.02 -1.07 -11.21
C GLY A 51 -5.21 -1.45 -10.33
N PHE A 52 -5.11 -1.31 -9.00
CA PHE A 52 -6.24 -1.55 -8.10
C PHE A 52 -7.29 -0.43 -8.18
N ALA A 53 -8.56 -0.80 -8.05
CA ALA A 53 -9.62 0.17 -7.81
C ALA A 53 -9.63 0.53 -6.31
N VAL A 54 -9.42 1.81 -6.00
CA VAL A 54 -9.28 2.29 -4.62
C VAL A 54 -10.49 3.12 -4.18
N GLU A 55 -11.10 2.70 -3.07
CA GLU A 55 -12.17 3.41 -2.37
C GLU A 55 -11.63 3.95 -1.04
N ARG A 56 -11.86 5.24 -0.72
CA ARG A 56 -11.34 5.93 0.48
C ARG A 56 -12.50 6.49 1.32
N GLY A 57 -12.26 6.74 2.60
CA GLY A 57 -13.25 7.32 3.50
C GLY A 57 -14.29 6.32 3.99
N LEU A 58 -13.89 5.08 4.23
CA LEU A 58 -14.82 3.99 4.56
C LEU A 58 -15.34 4.10 6.00
N ALA A 59 -16.62 3.77 6.17
CA ALA A 59 -17.28 3.67 7.48
C ALA A 59 -17.10 4.92 8.38
N GLY A 60 -17.01 6.11 7.77
CA GLY A 60 -16.81 7.38 8.50
C GLY A 60 -15.38 7.64 8.96
N VAL A 61 -14.40 6.83 8.54
CA VAL A 61 -12.99 7.01 8.82
C VAL A 61 -12.28 7.50 7.56
N GLU A 62 -11.81 8.75 7.56
CA GLU A 62 -11.20 9.41 6.39
C GLU A 62 -9.96 8.66 5.86
N THR A 63 -9.17 8.09 6.77
CA THR A 63 -7.95 7.34 6.45
C THR A 63 -8.19 5.89 6.04
N ALA A 64 -9.41 5.36 6.23
CA ALA A 64 -9.73 3.99 5.86
C ALA A 64 -9.95 3.86 4.35
N PHE A 65 -9.41 2.79 3.75
CA PHE A 65 -9.54 2.52 2.32
C PHE A 65 -9.63 1.03 2.01
N ARG A 66 -10.16 0.71 0.82
CA ARG A 66 -10.22 -0.63 0.24
C ARG A 66 -9.63 -0.59 -1.17
N ALA A 67 -8.85 -1.62 -1.52
CA ALA A 67 -8.35 -1.87 -2.85
C ALA A 67 -8.82 -3.24 -3.34
N THR A 68 -9.33 -3.32 -4.58
CA THR A 68 -9.83 -4.54 -5.23
C THR A 68 -9.30 -4.69 -6.63
#